data_AF-A0A7K1G7E8-F1
#
_entry.id   AF-A0A7K1G7E8-F1
#
_cell.length_a   1.000
_cell.length_b   1.000
_cell.length_c   1.000
_cell.angle_alpha   90.00
_cell.angle_beta   90.00
_cell.angle_gamma   90.00
#
_symmetry.space_group_name_H-M   'P 1'
#
loop_
_entity.id
_entity.type
_entity.pdbx_description
1 polymer ?
#
loop_
_entity_poly.entity_id
_entity_poly.type
_entity_poly.pdbx_seq_one_letter_code
_entity_poly.pdbx_strand_id
1 'polypeptide(L)'
;MKNTERILVKFNNAVYDELIQYEKLKYNNGLKMLDMLRRLGLDLHEVDNWEAVEQHFKTDYPNATLSFNLQANGIDDDYKIAEAFYFKNQSLLAYKPLTEIRTEAIREESSTYAERPEQLEIYELVHKIVTDLNRLSKLGLNLNAGEIYTLNRVFNGNSRNTLPFEVHETTLASVLINLK
;
A
#
# COMPACT_ATOMS: atom_id res chain seq x y z
N MET A 1 12.77 23.36 7.70
CA MET A 1 11.47 22.72 7.43
C MET A 1 10.74 22.64 8.77
N LYS A 2 9.54 23.20 8.89
CA LYS A 2 8.72 22.97 10.10
C LYS A 2 8.41 21.47 10.13
N ASN A 3 8.74 20.79 11.22
CA ASN A 3 8.19 19.47 11.49
C ASN A 3 6.69 19.67 11.66
N THR A 4 5.93 19.46 10.59
CA THR A 4 4.47 19.41 10.68
C THR A 4 4.16 18.13 11.42
N GLU A 5 3.73 18.26 12.66
CA GLU A 5 3.31 17.12 13.47
C GLU A 5 2.20 16.39 12.72
N ARG A 6 2.46 15.14 12.35
CA ARG A 6 1.50 14.27 11.66
C ARG A 6 1.33 13.00 12.48
N ILE A 7 0.10 12.54 12.58
CA ILE A 7 -0.24 11.34 13.35
C ILE A 7 -0.70 10.26 12.38
N LEU A 8 -0.07 9.09 12.44
CA LEU A 8 -0.51 7.93 11.67
C LEU A 8 -1.87 7.47 12.21
N VAL A 9 -2.91 7.63 11.41
CA VAL A 9 -4.28 7.22 11.76
C VAL A 9 -4.53 5.78 11.36
N LYS A 10 -4.04 5.40 10.17
CA LYS A 10 -4.26 4.06 9.62
C LYS A 10 -3.11 3.67 8.71
N PHE A 11 -2.70 2.41 8.83
CA PHE A 11 -1.81 1.76 7.88
C PHE A 11 -2.56 0.64 7.16
N ASN A 12 -2.53 0.64 5.82
CA ASN A 12 -3.19 -0.39 5.02
C ASN A 12 -2.20 -1.51 4.66
N ASN A 13 -2.05 -2.48 5.57
CA ASN A 13 -1.16 -3.64 5.39
C ASN A 13 -1.42 -4.39 4.07
N ALA A 14 -2.69 -4.56 3.67
CA ALA A 14 -3.03 -5.33 2.47
C ALA A 14 -2.52 -4.64 1.19
N VAL A 15 -2.73 -3.33 1.06
CA VAL A 15 -2.23 -2.56 -0.08
C VAL A 15 -0.71 -2.49 -0.08
N TYR A 16 -0.10 -2.29 1.09
CA TYR A 16 1.35 -2.32 1.24
C TYR A 16 1.94 -3.66 0.74
N ASP A 17 1.42 -4.78 1.24
CA ASP A 17 1.90 -6.11 0.87
C ASP A 17 1.70 -6.38 -0.63
N GLU A 18 0.56 -6.00 -1.20
CA GLU A 18 0.27 -6.14 -2.62
C GLU A 18 1.28 -5.38 -3.49
N LEU A 19 1.56 -4.11 -3.16
CA LEU A 19 2.54 -3.29 -3.88
C LEU A 19 3.96 -3.85 -3.77
N ILE A 20 4.35 -4.34 -2.59
CA ILE A 20 5.66 -4.98 -2.39
C ILE A 20 5.77 -6.26 -3.23
N GLN A 21 4.73 -7.11 -3.24
CA GLN A 21 4.74 -8.33 -4.05
C GLN A 21 4.76 -8.01 -5.54
N TYR A 22 4.05 -6.97 -5.96
CA TYR A 22 4.04 -6.50 -7.33
C TYR A 22 5.44 -6.05 -7.80
N GLU A 23 6.16 -5.25 -7.01
CA GLU A 23 7.55 -4.85 -7.33
C GLU A 23 8.51 -6.05 -7.36
N LYS A 24 8.36 -6.99 -6.43
CA LYS A 24 9.15 -8.24 -6.42
C LYS A 24 8.88 -9.09 -7.66
N LEU A 25 7.62 -9.21 -8.08
CA LEU A 25 7.23 -9.91 -9.29
C LEU A 25 7.90 -9.28 -10.52
N LYS A 26 7.89 -7.95 -10.62
CA LYS A 26 8.56 -7.23 -11.71
C LYS A 26 10.04 -7.57 -11.81
N TYR A 27 10.72 -7.52 -10.66
CA TYR A 27 12.14 -7.83 -10.60
C TYR A 27 12.44 -9.28 -10.97
N ASN A 28 11.65 -10.23 -10.45
CA ASN A 28 11.80 -11.65 -10.77
C ASN A 28 11.56 -11.93 -12.26
N ASN A 29 10.57 -11.28 -12.86
CA ASN A 29 10.32 -11.37 -14.30
C ASN A 29 11.49 -10.78 -15.10
N GLY A 30 12.06 -9.66 -14.66
CA GLY A 30 13.26 -9.08 -15.27
C GLY A 30 14.45 -10.03 -15.24
N LEU A 31 14.75 -10.63 -14.07
CA LEU A 31 15.80 -11.64 -13.94
C LEU A 31 15.56 -12.85 -14.86
N LYS A 32 14.32 -13.32 -14.95
CA LYS A 32 13.95 -14.43 -15.83
C LYS A 32 14.14 -14.06 -17.31
N MET A 33 13.79 -12.84 -17.70
CA MET A 33 14.02 -12.33 -19.05
C MET A 33 15.52 -12.31 -19.39
N LEU A 34 16.35 -11.78 -18.48
CA LEU A 34 17.80 -11.76 -18.65
C LEU A 34 18.40 -13.17 -18.71
N ASP A 35 17.91 -14.12 -17.91
CA ASP A 35 18.34 -15.52 -17.99
C ASP A 35 17.98 -16.18 -19.33
N MET A 36 16.77 -15.91 -19.85
CA MET A 36 16.35 -16.38 -21.18
C MET A 36 17.28 -15.85 -22.27
N LEU A 37 17.59 -14.54 -22.27
CA LEU A 37 18.50 -13.95 -23.25
C LEU A 37 19.93 -14.49 -23.12
N ARG A 38 20.42 -14.70 -21.89
CA ARG A 38 21.73 -15.28 -21.65
C ARG A 38 21.85 -16.69 -22.24
N ARG A 39 20.81 -17.52 -22.11
CA ARG A 39 20.78 -18.87 -22.72
C ARG A 39 20.82 -18.84 -24.24
N LEU A 40 20.33 -17.76 -24.84
CA LEU A 40 20.42 -17.51 -26.28
C LEU A 40 21.79 -16.93 -26.70
N GLY A 41 22.71 -16.69 -25.76
CA GLY A 41 24.03 -16.13 -26.02
C GLY A 41 24.11 -14.60 -25.88
N LEU A 42 23.06 -13.94 -25.41
CA LEU A 42 23.01 -12.48 -25.22
C LEU A 42 23.00 -12.12 -23.73
N ASP A 43 24.16 -11.74 -23.19
CA ASP A 43 24.28 -11.31 -21.80
C ASP A 43 24.02 -9.80 -21.67
N LEU A 44 22.93 -9.45 -21.00
CA LEU A 44 22.50 -8.08 -20.76
C LEU A 44 22.25 -7.85 -19.27
N HIS A 45 22.32 -6.58 -18.86
CA HIS A 45 21.94 -6.16 -17.51
C HIS A 45 20.52 -5.55 -17.46
N GLU A 46 20.00 -5.09 -18.59
CA GLU A 46 18.64 -4.61 -18.76
C GLU A 46 18.20 -4.77 -20.22
N VAL A 47 16.89 -4.76 -20.46
CA VAL A 47 16.31 -4.77 -21.80
C VAL A 47 15.45 -3.53 -21.96
N ASP A 48 15.95 -2.58 -22.74
CA ASP A 48 15.26 -1.32 -23.01
C ASP A 48 14.09 -1.51 -23.99
N ASN A 49 14.33 -2.26 -25.06
CA ASN A 49 13.34 -2.59 -26.07
C ASN A 49 13.71 -3.91 -26.77
N TRP A 50 12.71 -4.55 -27.37
CA TRP A 50 12.89 -5.82 -28.06
C TRP A 50 13.64 -5.69 -29.40
N GLU A 51 13.53 -4.56 -30.07
CA GLU A 51 14.19 -4.34 -31.36
C GLU A 51 15.72 -4.43 -31.22
N ALA A 52 16.30 -3.89 -30.14
CA ALA A 52 17.72 -4.02 -29.85
C ALA A 52 18.16 -5.49 -29.67
N VAL A 53 17.30 -6.32 -29.06
CA VAL A 53 17.52 -7.76 -28.93
C VAL A 53 17.48 -8.43 -30.31
N GLU A 54 16.48 -8.13 -31.14
CA GLU A 54 16.38 -8.66 -32.50
C GLU A 54 17.62 -8.36 -33.35
N GLN A 55 18.15 -7.14 -33.27
CA GLN A 55 19.31 -6.73 -34.07
C GLN A 55 20.56 -7.54 -33.71
N HIS A 56 20.73 -7.95 -32.45
CA HIS A 56 21.84 -8.80 -32.04
C HIS A 56 21.86 -10.13 -32.81
N PHE A 57 20.68 -10.74 -32.99
CA PHE A 57 20.54 -12.03 -33.66
C PHE A 57 20.50 -11.94 -35.20
N LYS A 58 20.66 -10.75 -35.79
CA LYS A 58 20.82 -10.56 -37.25
C LYS A 58 22.28 -10.43 -37.68
N THR A 59 23.25 -10.60 -36.77
CA THR A 59 24.65 -10.24 -37.03
C THR A 59 25.42 -11.24 -37.90
N ASP A 60 25.13 -12.55 -37.82
CA ASP A 60 25.87 -13.58 -38.56
C ASP A 60 25.59 -13.54 -40.07
N TYR A 61 24.32 -13.38 -40.44
CA TYR A 61 23.85 -13.23 -41.81
C TYR A 61 22.98 -11.97 -41.93
N PRO A 62 23.58 -10.77 -42.03
CA PRO A 62 22.86 -9.48 -41.98
C PRO A 62 21.82 -9.27 -43.09
N ASN A 63 22.00 -9.93 -44.23
CA ASN A 63 21.08 -9.85 -45.37
C ASN A 63 20.00 -10.95 -45.34
N ALA A 64 20.06 -11.89 -44.39
CA ALA A 64 19.08 -12.94 -44.24
C ALA A 64 17.96 -12.52 -43.28
N THR A 65 16.87 -13.29 -43.25
CA THR A 65 15.79 -13.06 -42.28
C THR A 65 16.27 -13.39 -40.86
N LEU A 66 15.61 -12.82 -39.85
CA LEU A 66 15.89 -13.17 -38.45
C LEU A 66 15.68 -14.68 -38.22
N SER A 67 14.57 -15.24 -38.70
CA SER A 67 14.28 -16.67 -38.55
C SER A 67 15.37 -17.56 -39.18
N PHE A 68 15.96 -17.17 -40.32
CA PHE A 68 17.10 -17.90 -40.88
C PHE A 68 18.30 -17.89 -39.93
N ASN A 69 18.67 -16.72 -39.39
CA ASN A 69 19.78 -16.60 -38.44
C ASN A 69 19.52 -17.42 -37.16
N LEU A 70 18.30 -17.38 -36.63
CA LEU A 70 17.93 -18.15 -35.44
C LEU A 70 17.94 -19.66 -35.68
N GLN A 71 17.46 -20.12 -36.85
CA GLN A 71 17.48 -21.53 -37.23
C GLN A 71 18.89 -22.04 -37.50
N ALA A 72 19.74 -21.24 -38.14
CA ALA A 72 21.14 -21.57 -38.38
C ALA A 72 21.90 -21.77 -37.06
N ASN A 73 21.55 -20.99 -36.04
CA ASN A 73 22.10 -21.11 -34.68
C ASN A 73 21.35 -22.12 -33.80
N GLY A 74 20.26 -22.72 -34.27
CA GLY A 74 19.48 -23.71 -33.52
C GLY A 74 18.71 -23.16 -32.32
N ILE A 75 18.41 -21.85 -32.30
CA ILE A 75 17.79 -21.14 -31.15
C ILE A 75 16.40 -20.57 -31.44
N ASP A 76 15.81 -20.88 -32.61
CA ASP A 76 14.53 -20.31 -33.08
C ASP A 76 13.37 -20.51 -32.08
N ASP A 77 13.26 -21.70 -31.48
CA ASP A 77 12.18 -21.99 -30.52
C ASP A 77 12.40 -21.27 -29.19
N ASP A 78 13.61 -21.32 -28.63
CA ASP A 78 13.93 -20.63 -27.37
C ASP A 78 13.82 -19.11 -27.50
N TYR A 79 14.18 -18.57 -28.66
CA TYR A 79 14.01 -17.15 -28.98
C TYR A 79 12.52 -16.76 -28.96
N LYS A 80 11.65 -17.52 -29.62
CA LYS A 80 10.20 -17.25 -29.63
C LYS A 80 9.59 -17.34 -28.23
N ILE A 81 10.09 -18.24 -27.38
CA ILE A 81 9.67 -18.33 -25.98
C ILE A 81 10.06 -17.05 -25.22
N ALA A 82 11.29 -16.58 -25.39
CA ALA A 82 11.78 -15.36 -24.77
C ALA A 82 10.99 -14.12 -25.26
N GLU A 83 10.73 -14.03 -26.57
CA GLU A 83 9.93 -12.99 -27.19
C GLU A 83 8.49 -12.94 -26.65
N ALA A 84 7.82 -14.10 -26.65
CA ALA A 84 6.47 -14.20 -26.10
C ALA A 84 6.45 -13.82 -24.61
N PHE A 85 7.48 -14.20 -23.85
CA PHE A 85 7.61 -13.81 -22.45
C PHE A 85 7.77 -12.30 -22.29
N TYR A 86 8.63 -11.65 -23.08
CA TYR A 86 8.83 -10.20 -23.07
C TYR A 86 7.52 -9.46 -23.33
N PHE A 87 6.85 -9.74 -24.45
CA PHE A 87 5.63 -9.02 -24.83
C PHE A 87 4.47 -9.26 -23.87
N LYS A 88 4.37 -10.47 -23.29
CA LYS A 88 3.36 -10.76 -22.26
C LYS A 88 3.61 -9.98 -20.95
N ASN A 89 4.86 -9.71 -20.61
CA ASN A 89 5.23 -9.14 -19.32
C ASN A 89 5.81 -7.72 -19.41
N GLN A 90 5.70 -7.03 -20.54
CA GLN A 90 6.43 -5.77 -20.78
C GLN A 90 6.23 -4.71 -19.68
N SER A 91 5.02 -4.55 -19.15
CA SER A 91 4.72 -3.61 -18.05
C SER A 91 5.14 -4.14 -16.67
N LEU A 92 5.51 -5.42 -16.60
CA LEU A 92 5.91 -6.17 -15.41
C LEU A 92 7.39 -6.59 -15.47
N LEU A 93 8.24 -5.82 -16.14
CA LEU A 93 9.69 -6.03 -16.15
C LEU A 93 10.37 -4.91 -15.36
N ALA A 94 11.21 -5.29 -14.41
CA ALA A 94 12.16 -4.39 -13.75
C ALA A 94 13.50 -5.10 -13.60
N TYR A 95 14.60 -4.39 -13.84
CA TYR A 95 15.95 -4.98 -13.80
C TYR A 95 16.74 -4.56 -12.55
N LYS A 96 16.15 -3.73 -11.70
CA LYS A 96 16.73 -3.29 -10.43
C LYS A 96 15.91 -3.86 -9.27
N PRO A 97 16.56 -4.33 -8.21
CA PRO A 97 15.86 -4.82 -7.04
C PRO A 97 15.10 -3.70 -6.33
N LEU A 98 14.04 -4.06 -5.60
CA LEU A 98 13.33 -3.15 -4.73
C LEU A 98 14.29 -2.55 -3.68
N THR A 99 14.37 -1.23 -3.63
CA THR A 99 15.25 -0.51 -2.70
C THR A 99 14.54 -0.21 -1.38
N GLU A 100 15.31 0.06 -0.33
CA GLU A 100 14.76 0.54 0.96
C GLU A 100 14.00 1.86 0.79
N ILE A 101 14.53 2.78 -0.02
CA ILE A 101 13.88 4.06 -0.32
C ILE A 101 12.49 3.85 -0.95
N ARG A 102 12.38 2.93 -1.92
CA ARG A 102 11.08 2.62 -2.54
C ARG A 102 10.15 1.89 -1.57
N THR A 103 10.69 1.01 -0.72
CA THR A 103 9.92 0.32 0.31
C THR A 103 9.29 1.31 1.29
N GLU A 104 10.04 2.31 1.74
CA GLU A 104 9.51 3.37 2.62
C GLU A 104 8.51 4.26 1.88
N ALA A 105 8.75 4.57 0.59
CA ALA A 105 7.77 5.28 -0.21
C ALA A 105 6.43 4.52 -0.34
N ILE A 106 6.46 3.20 -0.56
CA ILE A 106 5.25 2.36 -0.61
C ILE A 106 4.54 2.34 0.75
N ARG A 107 5.31 2.34 1.85
CA ARG A 107 4.77 2.43 3.21
C ARG A 107 4.03 3.75 3.42
N GLU A 108 4.62 4.86 2.99
CA GLU A 108 3.99 6.19 3.04
C GLU A 108 2.75 6.27 2.15
N GLU A 109 2.80 5.75 0.91
CA GLU A 109 1.66 5.63 -0.02
C GLU A 109 0.51 4.80 0.59
N SER A 110 0.84 3.81 1.42
CA SER A 110 -0.12 2.92 2.09
C SER A 110 -0.58 3.43 3.46
N SER A 111 -0.13 4.62 3.86
CA SER A 111 -0.42 5.23 5.16
C SER A 111 -1.45 6.36 5.03
N THR A 112 -2.26 6.55 6.07
CA THR A 112 -3.18 7.67 6.19
C THR A 112 -2.83 8.45 7.45
N TYR A 113 -2.57 9.74 7.25
CA TYR A 113 -2.15 10.65 8.30
C TYR A 113 -3.22 11.69 8.62
N ALA A 114 -3.30 12.10 9.88
CA ALA A 114 -3.90 13.36 10.28
C ALA A 114 -2.81 14.43 10.22
N GLU A 115 -3.06 15.48 9.43
CA GLU A 115 -2.04 16.51 9.13
C GLU A 115 -2.59 17.93 9.27
N ARG A 116 -3.93 18.10 9.25
CA ARG A 116 -4.55 19.41 9.45
C ARG A 116 -4.70 19.71 10.94
N PRO A 117 -4.52 20.97 11.39
CA PRO A 117 -4.65 21.34 12.80
C PRO A 117 -5.94 20.84 13.46
N GLU A 118 -7.07 20.91 12.76
CA GLU A 118 -8.36 20.47 13.27
C GLU A 118 -8.41 18.94 13.46
N GLN A 119 -7.73 18.18 12.60
CA GLN A 119 -7.64 16.72 12.72
C GLN A 119 -6.78 16.31 13.90
N LEU A 120 -5.69 17.04 14.15
CA LEU A 120 -4.80 16.82 15.29
C LEU A 120 -5.54 17.13 16.61
N GLU A 121 -6.24 18.26 16.68
CA GLU A 121 -7.04 18.63 17.85
C GLU A 121 -8.14 17.62 18.13
N ILE A 122 -8.88 17.17 17.10
CA ILE A 122 -9.89 16.12 17.24
C ILE A 122 -9.26 14.82 17.75
N TYR A 123 -8.09 14.43 17.22
CA TYR A 123 -7.40 13.22 17.64
C TYR A 123 -7.04 13.26 19.13
N GLU A 124 -6.48 14.38 19.60
CA GLU A 124 -6.15 14.59 21.02
C GLU A 124 -7.38 14.54 21.92
N LEU A 125 -8.47 15.23 21.53
CA LEU A 125 -9.72 15.24 22.29
C LEU A 125 -10.34 13.85 22.37
N VAL A 126 -10.41 13.12 21.26
CA VAL A 126 -10.92 11.75 21.23
C VAL A 126 -10.07 10.84 22.12
N HIS A 127 -8.74 10.96 22.04
CA HIS A 127 -7.85 10.14 22.86
C HIS A 127 -8.03 10.40 24.37
N LYS A 128 -8.21 11.67 24.76
CA LYS A 128 -8.52 12.05 26.14
C LYS A 128 -9.87 11.46 26.59
N ILE A 129 -10.92 11.61 25.78
CA ILE A 129 -12.25 11.05 26.09
C ILE A 129 -12.17 9.53 26.29
N VAL A 130 -11.51 8.81 25.40
CA VAL A 130 -11.32 7.35 25.51
C VAL A 130 -10.59 6.99 26.81
N THR A 131 -9.54 7.74 27.15
CA THR A 131 -8.77 7.53 28.39
C THR A 131 -9.64 7.74 29.63
N ASP A 132 -10.42 8.82 29.65
CA ASP A 132 -11.31 9.16 30.76
C ASP A 132 -12.45 8.13 30.89
N LEU A 133 -13.06 7.70 29.79
CA LEU A 133 -14.09 6.64 29.80
C LEU A 133 -13.53 5.31 30.31
N ASN A 134 -12.33 4.92 29.87
CA ASN A 134 -11.66 3.71 30.38
C ASN A 134 -11.35 3.82 31.87
N ARG A 135 -10.99 5.01 32.36
CA ARG A 135 -10.78 5.27 33.79
C ARG A 135 -12.08 5.15 34.57
N LEU A 136 -13.18 5.70 34.07
CA LEU A 136 -14.51 5.55 34.67
C LEU A 136 -14.92 4.08 34.75
N SER A 137 -14.67 3.29 33.69
CA SER A 137 -14.91 1.85 33.70
C SER A 137 -14.10 1.13 34.79
N LYS A 138 -12.80 1.46 34.93
CA LYS A 138 -11.96 0.92 36.01
C LYS A 138 -12.43 1.31 37.41
N LEU A 139 -13.12 2.45 37.56
CA LEU A 139 -13.69 2.92 38.82
C LEU A 139 -15.07 2.31 39.12
N GLY A 140 -15.55 1.35 38.31
CA GLY A 140 -16.79 0.60 38.55
C GLY A 140 -17.99 1.04 37.72
N LEU A 141 -17.83 2.05 36.84
CA LEU A 141 -18.90 2.50 35.96
C LEU A 141 -18.97 1.60 34.72
N ASN A 142 -19.91 0.65 34.70
CA ASN A 142 -20.05 -0.29 33.60
C ASN A 142 -20.66 0.42 32.37
N LEU A 143 -19.84 0.68 31.35
CA LEU A 143 -20.27 1.29 30.10
C LEU A 143 -20.68 0.20 29.09
N ASN A 144 -21.88 -0.36 29.25
CA ASN A 144 -22.42 -1.32 28.28
C ASN A 144 -23.06 -0.57 27.09
N ALA A 145 -22.76 -0.98 25.86
CA ALA A 145 -23.33 -0.39 24.64
C ALA A 145 -24.88 -0.44 24.59
N GLY A 146 -25.50 -1.44 25.24
CA GLY A 146 -26.95 -1.51 25.43
C GLY A 146 -27.49 -0.59 26.54
N GLU A 147 -26.66 -0.20 27.50
CA GLU A 147 -26.98 0.73 28.59
C GLU A 147 -26.58 2.18 28.29
N ILE A 148 -26.07 2.46 27.09
CA ILE A 148 -25.97 3.85 26.57
C ILE A 148 -27.35 4.52 26.59
N TYR A 149 -28.46 3.78 26.66
CA TYR A 149 -29.79 4.33 26.93
C TYR A 149 -29.91 5.08 28.27
N THR A 150 -29.06 4.76 29.26
CA THR A 150 -29.00 5.44 30.56
C THR A 150 -28.10 6.69 30.49
N LEU A 151 -27.05 6.66 29.66
CA LEU A 151 -26.22 7.83 29.31
C LEU A 151 -26.88 8.75 28.26
N ASN A 152 -27.88 8.28 27.51
CA ASN A 152 -28.70 9.06 26.57
C ASN A 152 -29.45 10.21 27.26
N ARG A 153 -29.55 10.22 28.59
CA ARG A 153 -30.09 11.38 29.34
C ARG A 153 -29.07 12.52 29.53
N VAL A 154 -27.77 12.22 29.48
CA VAL A 154 -26.68 13.22 29.52
C VAL A 154 -26.40 13.76 28.12
N PHE A 155 -26.72 12.96 27.11
CA PHE A 155 -26.37 13.14 25.73
C PHE A 155 -27.65 13.09 24.86
N ASN A 156 -28.33 14.23 24.72
CA ASN A 156 -29.54 14.36 23.91
C ASN A 156 -29.17 14.63 22.45
N GLY A 157 -29.03 13.56 21.65
CA GLY A 157 -29.04 13.67 20.20
C GLY A 157 -30.48 13.70 19.69
N ASN A 158 -30.97 14.85 19.20
CA ASN A 158 -32.23 14.87 18.47
C ASN A 158 -32.01 14.16 17.13
N SER A 159 -32.53 12.93 16.98
CA SER A 159 -32.28 12.03 15.85
C SER A 159 -32.71 12.55 14.47
N ARG A 160 -33.20 13.79 14.41
CA ARG A 160 -33.68 14.46 13.19
C ARG A 160 -32.81 15.62 12.70
N ASN A 161 -31.84 16.12 13.48
CA ASN A 161 -30.98 17.23 13.06
C ASN A 161 -29.49 16.94 13.31
N THR A 162 -28.67 17.19 12.29
CA THR A 162 -27.20 17.25 12.31
C THR A 162 -26.68 18.48 13.09
N LEU A 163 -27.19 18.70 14.30
CA LEU A 163 -26.63 19.70 15.22
C LEU A 163 -25.50 19.08 16.05
N PRO A 164 -24.46 19.86 16.41
CA PRO A 164 -23.39 19.37 17.27
C PRO A 164 -23.94 18.91 18.62
N PHE A 165 -23.38 17.82 19.12
CA PHE A 165 -23.77 17.15 20.36
C PHE A 165 -23.40 18.02 21.57
N GLU A 166 -24.32 18.27 22.50
CA GLU A 166 -24.05 19.01 23.73
C GLU A 166 -24.13 18.10 24.96
N VAL A 167 -23.17 18.25 25.86
CA VAL A 167 -23.10 17.51 27.14
C VAL A 167 -23.66 18.41 28.24
N HIS A 168 -24.73 17.97 28.91
CA HIS A 168 -25.31 18.74 30.01
C HIS A 168 -24.79 18.26 31.38
N GLU A 169 -24.01 19.12 32.05
CA GLU A 169 -23.35 18.87 33.34
C GLU A 169 -24.33 18.47 34.47
N THR A 170 -25.55 18.99 34.44
CA THR A 170 -26.60 18.68 35.42
C THR A 170 -27.06 17.22 35.37
N THR A 171 -27.12 16.61 34.19
CA THR A 171 -27.47 15.19 34.08
C THR A 171 -26.31 14.31 34.51
N LEU A 172 -25.06 14.71 34.22
CA LEU A 172 -23.87 14.01 34.71
C LEU A 172 -23.86 13.95 36.25
N ALA A 173 -24.15 15.06 36.92
CA ALA A 173 -24.25 15.11 38.38
C ALA A 173 -25.30 14.13 38.95
N SER A 174 -26.44 13.98 38.28
CA SER A 174 -27.50 13.05 38.72
C SER A 174 -27.12 11.56 38.58
N VAL A 175 -26.31 11.22 37.58
CA VAL A 175 -25.77 9.86 37.40
C VAL A 175 -24.72 9.55 38.48
N LEU A 176 -23.85 10.52 38.78
CA LEU A 176 -22.81 10.38 39.82
C LEU A 176 -23.38 10.08 41.21
N ILE A 177 -24.52 10.68 41.57
CA ILE A 177 -25.19 10.47 42.87
C ILE A 177 -25.75 9.04 43.02
N ASN A 178 -26.00 8.35 41.91
CA ASN A 178 -26.59 7.01 41.88
C ASN A 178 -25.58 5.89 41.55
N LEU A 179 -24.30 6.23 41.40
CA LEU A 179 -23.22 5.25 41.31
C LEU A 179 -23.08 4.57 42.68
N LYS A 180 -23.14 3.23 42.70
CA LYS A 180 -22.88 2.43 43.91
C LYS A 180 -21.40 2.35 44.21
#